data_AF-A0A0W8DZE6-F1
#
_entry.id   AF-A0A0W8DZE6-F1
#
_cell.length_a   1.000
_cell.length_b   1.000
_cell.length_c   1.000
_cell.angle_alpha   90.00
_cell.angle_beta   90.00
_cell.angle_gamma   90.00
#
_symmetry.space_group_name_H-M   'P 1'
#
loop_
_entity.id
_entity.type
_entity.pdbx_description
1 polymer ?
#
loop_
_entity_poly.entity_id
_entity_poly.type
_entity_poly.pdbx_seq_one_letter_code
_entity_poly.pdbx_strand_id
1 'polypeptide(L)'
;MRDAATIQDDRNFFVSTTYSLWDADKIMGCQCDPGFTGFDCSQRECPKGDNPLTTGQVDAIQDITCTCNSCSGTFALSFRGRVTANLASTATSSDLKTVLEALDNIYGVSVVAGTPLCSIGGTTTSITFTNNPGDLPKLQVINNLSNGATVTVLTSQTGTRENAYCSNRGNCDFATGVCKCIAGFTSGNGAMPPSAGRRGDCGYQSGTAICPSTNLGVCDTKGTCSAATSYECICYTGYTSHDCSIRECPKGAAWFDGATAPDTAHAMTECSGRGSCNTATGVCTCLAPFTGAACDFIRCPTGTSLVYGVTCSGRGTCKSIQQLTSEATDLQGNPLGLTYGATPNTPATWDATKIQGCDCETNDYFGPYENAFGDFTGAHDCSARMCPRGADPFEVGKVNEKQTLTCTADGGEFTLTFRGETTPVIPFNAGTAQVRSTLQTLESVRTATITFDSGSVVCSASGVTTTVEFTFMQGDLSPLSVDASALTLAGNPGTMPVAELVKGTKANIECSARGVCDRSTGICDCFPYFLSSDGAGGLGRRGDCSYISPYPSVTLS
;
A
#
# COMPACT_ATOMS: atom_id res chain seq x y z
N MET A 1 -2.67 -2.11 9.13
CA MET A 1 -3.49 -3.33 8.90
C MET A 1 -3.11 -4.52 9.78
N ARG A 2 -1.82 -4.71 10.12
CA ARG A 2 -1.36 -5.80 11.01
C ARG A 2 -2.17 -5.91 12.30
N ASP A 3 -2.32 -4.80 13.01
CA ASP A 3 -3.06 -4.76 14.28
C ASP A 3 -4.54 -5.13 14.08
N ALA A 4 -5.17 -4.54 13.06
CA ALA A 4 -6.56 -4.80 12.69
C ALA A 4 -6.83 -6.27 12.38
N ALA A 5 -5.90 -6.98 11.75
CA ALA A 5 -6.05 -8.41 11.45
C ALA A 5 -6.14 -9.28 12.72
N THR A 6 -5.47 -8.88 13.81
CA THR A 6 -5.49 -9.65 15.07
C THR A 6 -6.71 -9.37 15.94
N ILE A 7 -7.39 -8.24 15.71
CA ILE A 7 -8.55 -7.82 16.49
C ILE A 7 -9.80 -8.52 15.95
N GLN A 8 -10.60 -9.09 16.85
CA GLN A 8 -11.96 -9.50 16.56
C GLN A 8 -12.90 -8.78 17.52
N ASP A 9 -13.67 -7.82 16.99
CA ASP A 9 -14.66 -7.04 17.76
C ASP A 9 -16.10 -7.38 17.36
N ASP A 10 -16.28 -8.27 16.37
CA ASP A 10 -17.56 -8.73 15.82
C ASP A 10 -18.45 -7.57 15.32
N ARG A 11 -17.82 -6.43 14.99
CA ARG A 11 -18.47 -5.22 14.50
C ARG A 11 -17.77 -4.66 13.26
N ASN A 12 -16.49 -4.34 13.38
CA ASN A 12 -15.62 -3.93 12.28
C ASN A 12 -14.78 -5.11 11.78
N PHE A 13 -14.37 -6.01 12.69
CA PHE A 13 -13.52 -7.15 12.44
C PHE A 13 -14.17 -8.43 12.97
N PHE A 14 -14.55 -9.33 12.06
CA PHE A 14 -15.31 -10.56 12.37
C PHE A 14 -14.44 -11.81 12.49
N VAL A 15 -13.18 -11.71 12.08
CA VAL A 15 -12.23 -12.82 12.06
C VAL A 15 -10.90 -12.29 12.59
N SER A 16 -10.30 -13.00 13.55
CA SER A 16 -8.91 -12.80 13.92
C SER A 16 -8.02 -13.66 13.01
N THR A 17 -7.06 -13.04 12.34
CA THR A 17 -6.16 -13.67 11.38
C THR A 17 -4.80 -12.97 11.35
N THR A 18 -3.92 -13.37 10.43
CA THR A 18 -2.59 -12.77 10.25
C THR A 18 -2.55 -11.93 8.98
N TYR A 19 -1.86 -10.79 9.06
CA TYR A 19 -1.58 -9.97 7.87
C TYR A 19 -0.12 -9.48 7.92
N SER A 20 0.65 -9.91 6.93
CA SER A 20 2.12 -9.82 6.90
C SER A 20 2.69 -9.26 5.60
N LEU A 21 1.83 -8.89 4.65
CA LEU A 21 2.21 -8.21 3.42
C LEU A 21 2.88 -6.84 3.71
N TRP A 22 3.55 -6.29 2.71
CA TRP A 22 4.43 -5.12 2.87
C TRP A 22 3.68 -3.88 3.44
N ASP A 23 2.40 -3.76 3.11
CA ASP A 23 1.52 -2.66 3.47
C ASP A 23 0.91 -2.80 4.87
N ALA A 24 1.14 -3.94 5.54
CA ALA A 24 0.64 -4.25 6.87
C ALA A 24 0.88 -3.11 7.89
N ASP A 25 2.05 -2.45 7.78
CA ASP A 25 2.50 -1.35 8.64
C ASP A 25 2.61 -0.01 7.89
N LYS A 26 2.16 0.06 6.63
CA LYS A 26 2.21 1.26 5.80
C LYS A 26 0.84 1.88 5.57
N ILE A 27 -0.22 1.07 5.60
CA ILE A 27 -1.59 1.53 5.41
C ILE A 27 -2.42 1.40 6.69
N MET A 28 -3.07 2.51 7.03
CA MET A 28 -3.86 2.69 8.24
C MET A 28 -5.25 3.26 7.91
N GLY A 29 -6.24 2.82 8.67
CA GLY A 29 -7.60 3.32 8.65
C GLY A 29 -8.18 3.43 10.06
N CYS A 30 -9.42 3.90 10.14
CA CYS A 30 -10.10 4.13 11.39
C CYS A 30 -10.96 2.90 11.77
N GLN A 31 -10.91 2.51 13.04
CA GLN A 31 -11.91 1.62 13.65
C GLN A 31 -12.97 2.51 14.30
N CYS A 32 -14.20 2.45 13.80
CA CYS A 32 -15.24 3.37 14.25
C CYS A 32 -15.92 2.91 15.54
N ASP A 33 -16.22 3.88 16.41
CA ASP A 33 -16.99 3.66 17.64
C ASP A 33 -18.43 3.23 17.36
N PRO A 34 -19.11 2.58 18.34
CA PRO A 34 -20.52 2.21 18.26
C PRO A 34 -21.42 3.35 17.77
N GLY A 35 -22.15 3.11 16.67
CA GLY A 35 -23.03 4.08 16.03
C GLY A 35 -22.37 4.96 14.97
N PHE A 36 -21.07 4.80 14.70
CA PHE A 36 -20.35 5.50 13.63
C PHE A 36 -19.84 4.53 12.55
N THR A 37 -19.73 5.05 11.33
CA THR A 37 -19.29 4.35 10.11
C THR A 37 -18.63 5.32 9.13
N GLY A 38 -18.29 4.84 7.93
CA GLY A 38 -17.54 5.58 6.93
C GLY A 38 -16.03 5.50 7.13
N PHE A 39 -15.27 5.94 6.13
CA PHE A 39 -13.81 5.77 6.13
C PHE A 39 -13.06 6.60 7.18
N ASP A 40 -13.67 7.68 7.65
CA ASP A 40 -13.16 8.60 8.67
C ASP A 40 -14.03 8.62 9.94
N CYS A 41 -14.96 7.67 10.06
CA CYS A 41 -15.92 7.57 11.17
C CYS A 41 -16.82 8.79 11.38
N SER A 42 -16.96 9.67 10.38
CA SER A 42 -17.81 10.87 10.47
C SER A 42 -19.30 10.58 10.26
N GLN A 43 -19.64 9.42 9.68
CA GLN A 43 -21.03 9.05 9.39
C GLN A 43 -21.65 8.29 10.55
N ARG A 44 -22.95 8.47 10.74
CA ARG A 44 -23.74 7.70 11.71
C ARG A 44 -24.33 6.45 11.07
N GLU A 45 -24.28 5.35 11.81
CA GLU A 45 -24.89 4.08 11.40
C GLU A 45 -26.39 4.09 11.69
N CYS A 46 -27.23 3.87 10.68
CA CYS A 46 -28.67 3.71 10.90
C CYS A 46 -29.01 2.32 11.45
N PRO A 47 -30.15 2.19 12.16
CA PRO A 47 -30.68 0.89 12.56
C PRO A 47 -30.82 -0.04 11.35
N LYS A 48 -30.34 -1.28 11.53
CA LYS A 48 -30.51 -2.35 10.56
C LYS A 48 -31.57 -3.33 11.04
N GLY A 49 -32.32 -3.89 10.11
CA GLY A 49 -33.39 -4.81 10.43
C GLY A 49 -33.78 -5.70 9.28
N ASP A 50 -34.71 -6.57 9.61
CA ASP A 50 -35.35 -7.52 8.71
C ASP A 50 -36.39 -6.78 7.88
N ASN A 51 -36.57 -7.26 6.66
CA ASN A 51 -37.64 -6.76 5.83
C ASN A 51 -38.97 -7.39 6.30
N PRO A 52 -39.98 -6.60 6.69
CA PRO A 52 -41.21 -7.17 7.24
C PRO A 52 -42.07 -7.94 6.23
N LEU A 53 -41.74 -7.92 4.93
CA LEU A 53 -42.50 -8.59 3.87
C LEU A 53 -41.86 -9.88 3.36
N THR A 54 -40.61 -10.17 3.75
CA THR A 54 -39.96 -11.44 3.42
C THR A 54 -40.48 -12.55 4.34
N THR A 55 -40.54 -13.77 3.81
CA THR A 55 -41.12 -14.93 4.50
C THR A 55 -40.24 -16.16 4.30
N GLY A 56 -40.42 -17.18 5.15
CA GLY A 56 -39.65 -18.43 5.08
C GLY A 56 -38.21 -18.34 5.60
N GLN A 57 -37.87 -17.22 6.24
CA GLN A 57 -36.58 -17.03 6.91
C GLN A 57 -36.60 -17.61 8.32
N VAL A 58 -35.41 -17.71 8.90
CA VAL A 58 -35.19 -18.31 10.22
C VAL A 58 -34.25 -17.44 11.06
N ASP A 59 -34.49 -17.43 12.37
CA ASP A 59 -33.63 -16.74 13.34
C ASP A 59 -32.28 -17.48 13.50
N ALA A 60 -31.25 -16.72 13.88
CA ALA A 60 -29.97 -17.29 14.25
C ALA A 60 -30.09 -18.02 15.61
N ILE A 61 -29.52 -19.22 15.68
CA ILE A 61 -29.42 -20.00 16.93
C ILE A 61 -27.94 -20.24 17.24
N GLN A 62 -27.58 -19.94 18.49
CA GLN A 62 -26.27 -20.26 19.04
C GLN A 62 -26.42 -21.14 20.29
N ASP A 63 -25.64 -22.20 20.35
CA ASP A 63 -25.60 -23.13 21.46
C ASP A 63 -24.39 -22.86 22.33
N ILE A 64 -24.63 -22.67 23.63
CA ILE A 64 -23.58 -22.54 24.64
C ILE A 64 -23.47 -23.86 25.37
N THR A 65 -22.28 -24.47 25.37
CA THR A 65 -22.00 -25.66 26.17
C THR A 65 -21.04 -25.30 27.28
N CYS A 66 -21.45 -25.47 28.53
CA CYS A 66 -20.61 -25.27 29.70
C CYS A 66 -20.36 -26.58 30.45
N THR A 67 -19.09 -26.95 30.56
CA THR A 67 -18.62 -28.13 31.29
C THR A 67 -17.76 -27.71 32.47
N CYS A 68 -18.03 -28.23 33.67
CA CYS A 68 -17.31 -27.84 34.87
C CYS A 68 -17.04 -29.03 35.79
N ASN A 69 -15.84 -29.09 36.40
CA ASN A 69 -15.50 -30.17 37.33
C ASN A 69 -16.13 -29.97 38.72
N SER A 70 -15.93 -28.79 39.31
CA SER A 70 -16.47 -28.41 40.62
C SER A 70 -17.51 -27.30 40.55
N CYS A 71 -17.85 -26.84 39.34
CA CYS A 71 -18.87 -25.84 39.02
C CYS A 71 -18.86 -24.62 39.94
N SER A 72 -17.72 -23.93 39.99
CA SER A 72 -17.49 -22.71 40.77
C SER A 72 -16.91 -21.60 39.90
N GLY A 73 -17.14 -20.35 40.28
CA GLY A 73 -16.68 -19.17 39.56
C GLY A 73 -17.76 -18.57 38.67
N THR A 74 -17.35 -17.70 37.74
CA THR A 74 -18.28 -17.00 36.85
C THR A 74 -17.75 -16.96 35.42
N PHE A 75 -18.62 -16.69 34.46
CA PHE A 75 -18.23 -16.33 33.10
C PHE A 75 -19.11 -15.18 32.61
N ALA A 76 -18.68 -14.46 31.59
CA ALA A 76 -19.49 -13.47 30.90
C ALA A 76 -19.49 -13.75 29.40
N LEU A 77 -20.50 -13.23 28.72
CA LEU A 77 -20.61 -13.30 27.26
C LEU A 77 -20.42 -11.91 26.68
N SER A 78 -19.82 -11.82 25.50
CA SER A 78 -19.69 -10.59 24.75
C SER A 78 -20.34 -10.72 23.38
N PHE A 79 -21.12 -9.71 23.01
CA PHE A 79 -21.74 -9.58 21.70
C PHE A 79 -21.38 -8.21 21.12
N ARG A 80 -20.64 -8.18 19.98
CA ARG A 80 -20.23 -6.93 19.30
C ARG A 80 -19.61 -5.88 20.23
N GLY A 81 -18.73 -6.31 21.14
CA GLY A 81 -18.06 -5.46 22.13
C GLY A 81 -18.88 -5.09 23.36
N ARG A 82 -20.12 -5.56 23.50
CA ARG A 82 -20.93 -5.39 24.73
C ARG A 82 -20.85 -6.65 25.58
N VAL A 83 -20.47 -6.48 26.84
CA VAL A 83 -20.23 -7.59 27.78
C VAL A 83 -21.38 -7.68 28.78
N THR A 84 -21.91 -8.89 28.98
CA THR A 84 -22.95 -9.16 29.97
C THR A 84 -22.42 -8.98 31.39
N ALA A 85 -23.33 -8.87 32.37
CA ALA A 85 -22.96 -9.12 33.77
C ALA A 85 -22.42 -10.56 33.93
N ASN A 86 -21.60 -10.78 34.97
CA ASN A 86 -21.05 -12.10 35.26
C ASN A 86 -22.17 -13.09 35.62
N LEU A 87 -22.18 -14.23 34.94
CA LEU A 87 -23.03 -15.38 35.19
C LEU A 87 -22.28 -16.39 36.07
N ALA A 88 -22.89 -16.79 37.19
CA ALA A 88 -22.37 -17.88 38.00
C ALA A 88 -22.46 -19.22 37.25
N SER A 89 -21.58 -20.17 37.58
CA SER A 89 -21.67 -21.56 37.11
C SER A 89 -23.04 -22.20 37.39
N THR A 90 -23.71 -21.78 38.46
CA THR A 90 -25.04 -22.25 38.88
C THR A 90 -26.19 -21.42 38.33
N ALA A 91 -25.92 -20.41 37.49
CA ALA A 91 -26.95 -19.58 36.89
C ALA A 91 -27.93 -20.42 36.06
N THR A 92 -29.13 -19.89 35.86
CA THR A 92 -30.21 -20.52 35.10
C THR A 92 -30.30 -19.95 33.69
N SER A 93 -31.05 -20.62 32.82
CA SER A 93 -31.42 -20.08 31.51
C SER A 93 -32.18 -18.75 31.61
N SER A 94 -32.93 -18.52 32.69
CA SER A 94 -33.60 -17.24 32.97
C SER A 94 -32.61 -16.13 33.30
N ASP A 95 -31.56 -16.43 34.06
CA ASP A 95 -30.49 -15.48 34.36
C ASP A 95 -29.72 -15.13 33.07
N LEU A 96 -29.41 -16.13 32.25
CA LEU A 96 -28.78 -15.93 30.94
C LEU A 96 -29.61 -15.02 30.03
N LYS A 97 -30.92 -15.29 29.93
CA LYS A 97 -31.84 -14.43 29.18
C LYS A 97 -31.78 -12.99 29.70
N THR A 98 -31.87 -12.81 31.02
CA THR A 98 -31.90 -11.49 31.65
C THR A 98 -30.63 -10.69 31.36
N VAL A 99 -29.44 -11.31 31.45
CA VAL A 99 -28.18 -10.59 31.21
C VAL A 99 -27.93 -10.31 29.73
N LEU A 100 -28.44 -11.14 28.82
CA LEU A 100 -28.37 -10.90 27.38
C LEU A 100 -29.29 -9.75 26.96
N GLU A 101 -30.55 -9.74 27.43
CA GLU A 101 -31.51 -8.66 27.14
C GLU A 101 -31.18 -7.35 27.85
N ALA A 102 -30.24 -7.35 28.80
CA ALA A 102 -29.69 -6.14 29.39
C ALA A 102 -28.67 -5.42 28.48
N LEU A 103 -28.17 -6.08 27.42
CA LEU A 103 -27.28 -5.44 26.46
C LEU A 103 -28.07 -4.53 25.50
N ASP A 104 -27.55 -3.34 25.23
CA ASP A 104 -28.20 -2.35 24.35
C ASP A 104 -28.25 -2.78 22.87
N ASN A 105 -27.50 -3.82 22.50
CA ASN A 105 -27.38 -4.35 21.15
C ASN A 105 -28.03 -5.74 20.96
N ILE A 106 -28.70 -6.27 21.98
CA ILE A 106 -29.57 -7.45 21.90
C ILE A 106 -31.00 -7.00 22.18
N TYR A 107 -31.90 -7.18 21.21
CA TYR A 107 -33.26 -6.65 21.26
C TYR A 107 -34.30 -7.68 21.73
N GLY A 108 -33.91 -8.94 21.87
CA GLY A 108 -34.77 -10.02 22.32
C GLY A 108 -34.21 -11.40 21.99
N VAL A 109 -34.28 -12.30 22.97
CA VAL A 109 -33.85 -13.70 22.83
C VAL A 109 -34.85 -14.67 23.47
N SER A 110 -34.88 -15.88 22.92
CA SER A 110 -35.45 -17.06 23.58
C SER A 110 -34.32 -17.99 24.00
N VAL A 111 -34.35 -18.45 25.24
CA VAL A 111 -33.32 -19.35 25.78
C VAL A 111 -33.99 -20.65 26.18
N VAL A 112 -33.55 -21.76 25.57
CA VAL A 112 -34.13 -23.10 25.77
C VAL A 112 -33.04 -24.04 26.32
N ALA A 113 -33.43 -24.79 27.35
CA ALA A 113 -32.66 -25.85 28.03
C ALA A 113 -31.46 -25.41 28.91
N GLY A 114 -31.10 -26.29 29.85
CA GLY A 114 -29.88 -26.25 30.66
C GLY A 114 -29.92 -25.48 31.99
N THR A 115 -30.56 -26.03 33.03
CA THR A 115 -30.44 -25.49 34.41
C THR A 115 -29.83 -26.54 35.35
N PRO A 116 -28.69 -26.26 36.01
CA PRO A 116 -27.83 -25.08 35.89
C PRO A 116 -27.10 -25.00 34.54
N LEU A 117 -26.68 -23.78 34.14
CA LEU A 117 -25.99 -23.51 32.87
C LEU A 117 -24.71 -24.33 32.70
N CYS A 118 -24.05 -24.71 33.79
CA CYS A 118 -22.85 -25.53 33.78
C CYS A 118 -23.05 -26.83 34.58
N SER A 119 -22.54 -27.94 34.06
CA SER A 119 -22.54 -29.22 34.79
C SER A 119 -21.29 -30.06 34.51
N ILE A 120 -21.07 -31.10 35.32
CA ILE A 120 -19.96 -32.05 35.17
C ILE A 120 -20.02 -32.80 33.83
N GLY A 121 -21.24 -33.11 33.34
CA GLY A 121 -21.45 -33.76 32.06
C GLY A 121 -21.49 -32.83 30.85
N GLY A 122 -21.37 -31.51 31.07
CA GLY A 122 -21.63 -30.50 30.06
C GLY A 122 -23.12 -30.23 29.92
N THR A 123 -23.53 -28.99 30.16
CA THR A 123 -24.89 -28.55 29.87
C THR A 123 -24.88 -27.69 28.61
N THR A 124 -25.73 -28.03 27.64
CA THR A 124 -25.96 -27.20 26.45
C THR A 124 -27.24 -26.38 26.61
N THR A 125 -27.12 -25.07 26.38
CA THR A 125 -28.20 -24.09 26.40
C THR A 125 -28.29 -23.43 25.04
N SER A 126 -29.46 -23.48 24.40
CA SER A 126 -29.67 -22.88 23.08
C SER A 126 -30.25 -21.48 23.21
N ILE A 127 -29.69 -20.53 22.47
CA ILE A 127 -30.12 -19.14 22.40
C ILE A 127 -30.62 -18.87 20.98
N THR A 128 -31.91 -18.57 20.84
CA THR A 128 -32.50 -18.07 19.60
C THR A 128 -32.59 -16.56 19.67
N PHE A 129 -31.99 -15.87 18.70
CA PHE A 129 -32.03 -14.41 18.58
C PHE A 129 -33.31 -13.96 17.88
N THR A 130 -34.39 -13.78 18.65
CA THR A 130 -35.73 -13.53 18.10
C THR A 130 -35.89 -12.13 17.50
N ASN A 131 -35.09 -11.15 17.96
CA ASN A 131 -35.22 -9.75 17.57
C ASN A 131 -33.94 -9.14 16.97
N ASN A 132 -32.92 -9.96 16.72
CA ASN A 132 -31.67 -9.57 16.07
C ASN A 132 -31.55 -10.35 14.75
N PRO A 133 -32.06 -9.81 13.64
CA PRO A 133 -32.05 -10.52 12.37
C PRO A 133 -30.66 -10.53 11.72
N GLY A 134 -30.46 -11.43 10.76
CA GLY A 134 -29.21 -11.61 10.04
C GLY A 134 -28.39 -12.82 10.45
N ASP A 135 -27.30 -13.03 9.72
CA ASP A 135 -26.19 -13.86 10.17
C ASP A 135 -25.44 -13.12 11.28
N LEU A 136 -25.47 -13.68 12.49
CA LEU A 136 -24.95 -13.04 13.69
C LEU A 136 -23.57 -13.61 14.04
N PRO A 137 -22.61 -12.76 14.44
CA PRO A 137 -21.35 -13.24 14.97
C PRO A 137 -21.58 -14.06 16.24
N LYS A 138 -20.68 -15.03 16.47
CA LYS A 138 -20.73 -15.89 17.66
C LYS A 138 -20.53 -15.06 18.93
N LEU A 139 -21.25 -15.40 19.99
CA LEU A 139 -20.97 -14.86 21.32
C LEU A 139 -19.56 -15.25 21.75
N GLN A 140 -18.80 -14.27 22.22
CA GLN A 140 -17.46 -14.50 22.77
C GLN A 140 -17.56 -14.81 24.26
N VAL A 141 -16.72 -15.71 24.76
CA VAL A 141 -16.72 -16.15 26.16
C VAL A 141 -15.58 -15.48 26.91
N ILE A 142 -15.90 -14.83 28.02
CA ILE A 142 -14.94 -14.38 29.04
C ILE A 142 -15.02 -15.36 30.21
N ASN A 143 -14.14 -16.36 30.22
CA ASN A 143 -14.21 -17.45 31.17
C ASN A 143 -13.39 -17.16 32.44
N ASN A 144 -14.07 -17.07 33.59
CA ASN A 144 -13.45 -16.97 34.93
C ASN A 144 -13.90 -18.14 35.83
N LEU A 145 -14.27 -19.27 35.23
CA LEU A 145 -14.62 -20.49 35.96
C LEU A 145 -13.35 -21.18 36.46
N SER A 146 -13.44 -21.84 37.61
CA SER A 146 -12.30 -22.51 38.23
C SER A 146 -12.06 -23.93 37.69
N ASN A 147 -10.87 -24.48 37.97
CA ASN A 147 -10.56 -25.90 37.79
C ASN A 147 -10.76 -26.46 36.37
N GLY A 148 -10.38 -25.68 35.34
CA GLY A 148 -10.41 -26.13 33.95
C GLY A 148 -11.81 -26.26 33.34
N ALA A 149 -12.81 -25.64 33.96
CA ALA A 149 -14.15 -25.54 33.37
C ALA A 149 -14.10 -24.75 32.04
N THR A 150 -14.87 -25.21 31.06
CA THR A 150 -14.90 -24.65 29.71
C THR A 150 -16.31 -24.20 29.36
N VAL A 151 -16.40 -23.08 28.64
CA VAL A 151 -17.63 -22.62 27.99
C VAL A 151 -17.30 -22.45 26.52
N THR A 152 -18.08 -23.08 25.65
CA THR A 152 -17.93 -23.00 24.20
C THR A 152 -19.23 -22.53 23.56
N VAL A 153 -19.11 -21.82 22.44
CA VAL A 153 -20.24 -21.31 21.67
C VAL A 153 -20.16 -21.84 20.24
N LEU A 154 -21.26 -22.39 19.76
CA LEU A 154 -21.43 -22.88 18.39
C LEU A 154 -22.62 -22.19 17.74
N THR A 155 -22.51 -21.84 16.46
CA THR A 155 -23.67 -21.46 15.64
C THR A 155 -24.34 -22.75 15.17
N SER A 156 -25.49 -23.09 15.76
CA SER A 156 -26.26 -24.29 15.36
C SER A 156 -27.23 -24.00 14.22
N GLN A 157 -27.63 -22.73 14.06
CA GLN A 157 -28.41 -22.28 12.91
C GLN A 157 -27.98 -20.88 12.50
N THR A 158 -27.52 -20.73 11.26
CA THR A 158 -27.27 -19.42 10.65
C THR A 158 -28.59 -18.72 10.37
N GLY A 159 -28.74 -17.49 10.85
CA GLY A 159 -29.92 -16.68 10.57
C GLY A 159 -29.96 -16.24 9.11
N THR A 160 -31.13 -16.32 8.48
CA THR A 160 -31.33 -15.96 7.05
C THR A 160 -32.14 -14.69 6.85
N ARG A 161 -32.60 -14.08 7.95
CA ARG A 161 -33.32 -12.81 7.96
C ARG A 161 -32.46 -11.67 7.43
N GLU A 162 -33.04 -10.67 6.78
CA GLU A 162 -32.25 -9.54 6.31
C GLU A 162 -31.70 -8.72 7.49
N ASN A 163 -30.54 -8.10 7.31
CA ASN A 163 -30.00 -7.13 8.26
C ASN A 163 -29.55 -5.88 7.50
N ALA A 164 -30.53 -5.22 6.88
CA ALA A 164 -30.30 -4.08 5.99
C ALA A 164 -30.64 -2.76 6.68
N TYR A 165 -29.98 -1.67 6.27
CA TYR A 165 -30.31 -0.34 6.75
C TYR A 165 -31.79 -0.04 6.54
N CYS A 166 -32.44 0.42 7.61
CA CYS A 166 -33.85 0.79 7.58
C CYS A 166 -34.75 -0.32 7.03
N SER A 167 -34.41 -1.59 7.26
CA SER A 167 -35.19 -2.76 6.86
C SER A 167 -35.55 -2.79 5.37
N ASN A 168 -34.77 -2.14 4.50
CA ASN A 168 -35.10 -1.91 3.09
C ASN A 168 -36.46 -1.19 2.87
N ARG A 169 -36.96 -0.46 3.87
CA ARG A 169 -38.26 0.25 3.88
C ARG A 169 -38.11 1.71 4.29
N GLY A 170 -36.91 2.26 4.15
CA GLY A 170 -36.64 3.67 4.36
C GLY A 170 -35.25 4.07 3.89
N ASN A 171 -35.01 5.37 3.88
CA ASN A 171 -33.68 5.92 3.60
C ASN A 171 -32.92 6.19 4.91
N CYS A 172 -31.64 5.87 4.93
CA CYS A 172 -30.76 6.21 6.04
C CYS A 172 -30.19 7.61 5.85
N ASP A 173 -30.44 8.50 6.80
CA ASP A 173 -29.70 9.75 6.90
C ASP A 173 -28.40 9.53 7.69
N PHE A 174 -27.28 9.38 6.99
CA PHE A 174 -25.97 9.15 7.61
C PHE A 174 -25.42 10.35 8.42
N ALA A 175 -26.04 11.54 8.34
CA ALA A 175 -25.67 12.65 9.22
C ALA A 175 -26.28 12.52 10.61
N THR A 176 -27.49 11.95 10.70
CA THR A 176 -28.26 11.82 11.95
C THR A 176 -28.35 10.38 12.47
N GLY A 177 -28.12 9.37 11.63
CA GLY A 177 -28.29 7.96 11.94
C GLY A 177 -29.75 7.53 12.02
N VAL A 178 -30.67 8.32 11.47
CA VAL A 178 -32.12 8.08 11.59
C VAL A 178 -32.67 7.57 10.26
N CYS A 179 -33.49 6.51 10.33
CA CYS A 179 -34.23 6.02 9.18
C CYS A 179 -35.47 6.86 8.91
N LYS A 180 -35.60 7.33 7.67
CA LYS A 180 -36.83 7.92 7.15
C LYS A 180 -37.64 6.83 6.45
N CYS A 181 -38.67 6.31 7.14
CA CYS A 181 -39.51 5.25 6.62
C CYS A 181 -40.40 5.70 5.46
N ILE A 182 -40.66 4.79 4.53
CA ILE A 182 -41.67 4.99 3.48
C ILE A 182 -43.07 4.90 4.06
N ALA A 183 -44.05 5.47 3.35
CA ALA A 183 -45.45 5.41 3.77
C ALA A 183 -45.93 3.95 3.91
N GLY A 184 -46.66 3.67 5.00
CA GLY A 184 -47.12 2.32 5.34
C GLY A 184 -46.16 1.53 6.24
N PHE A 185 -44.95 2.03 6.49
CA PHE A 185 -43.96 1.39 7.35
C PHE A 185 -43.53 2.30 8.50
N THR A 186 -43.31 1.68 9.65
CA THR A 186 -42.88 2.33 10.89
C THR A 186 -41.85 1.47 11.61
N SER A 187 -41.34 1.98 12.72
CA SER A 187 -40.36 1.27 13.54
C SER A 187 -40.91 -0.06 14.07
N GLY A 188 -40.14 -1.13 13.86
CA GLY A 188 -40.39 -2.45 14.39
C GLY A 188 -39.65 -2.73 15.69
N ASN A 189 -39.91 -3.89 16.28
CA ASN A 189 -39.13 -4.46 17.39
C ASN A 189 -38.10 -5.50 16.92
N GLY A 190 -38.02 -5.79 15.62
CA GLY A 190 -37.10 -6.78 15.05
C GLY A 190 -37.58 -8.23 15.12
N ALA A 191 -38.77 -8.51 15.68
CA ALA A 191 -39.30 -9.87 15.80
C ALA A 191 -39.74 -10.47 14.45
N MET A 192 -39.79 -11.80 14.38
CA MET A 192 -40.52 -12.56 13.35
C MET A 192 -41.62 -13.39 14.05
N PRO A 193 -42.91 -13.20 13.75
CA PRO A 193 -43.48 -12.27 12.78
C PRO A 193 -43.27 -10.78 13.18
N PRO A 194 -43.19 -9.86 12.20
CA PRO A 194 -42.94 -8.44 12.44
C PRO A 194 -43.95 -7.81 13.39
N SER A 195 -43.44 -7.06 14.37
CA SER A 195 -44.25 -6.36 15.38
C SER A 195 -43.77 -4.92 15.58
N ALA A 196 -44.68 -4.04 15.97
CA ALA A 196 -44.36 -2.64 16.24
C ALA A 196 -43.32 -2.51 17.36
N GLY A 197 -42.42 -1.53 17.25
CA GLY A 197 -41.39 -1.28 18.26
C GLY A 197 -40.73 0.08 18.13
N ARG A 198 -39.60 0.27 18.83
CA ARG A 198 -38.90 1.56 18.94
C ARG A 198 -37.48 1.55 18.35
N ARG A 199 -37.14 0.55 17.53
CA ARG A 199 -35.80 0.43 16.91
C ARG A 199 -35.49 1.54 15.91
N GLY A 200 -36.50 2.20 15.35
CA GLY A 200 -36.33 3.23 14.33
C GLY A 200 -35.84 2.65 13.00
N ASP A 201 -36.18 1.40 12.69
CA ASP A 201 -35.63 0.61 11.57
C ASP A 201 -36.58 0.47 10.38
N CYS A 202 -37.80 1.00 10.44
CA CYS A 202 -38.84 0.79 9.41
C CYS A 202 -39.26 -0.68 9.23
N GLY A 203 -38.97 -1.54 10.21
CA GLY A 203 -39.21 -2.98 10.16
C GLY A 203 -40.62 -3.43 10.53
N TYR A 204 -41.62 -2.54 10.53
CA TYR A 204 -43.02 -2.90 10.81
C TYR A 204 -43.99 -2.25 9.82
N GLN A 205 -44.79 -3.07 9.14
CA GLN A 205 -45.85 -2.61 8.25
C GLN A 205 -47.09 -2.22 9.07
N SER A 206 -47.40 -0.92 9.14
CA SER A 206 -48.55 -0.38 9.85
C SER A 206 -49.71 0.04 8.93
N GLY A 207 -49.51 0.00 7.61
CA GLY A 207 -50.51 0.38 6.60
C GLY A 207 -50.42 -0.49 5.34
N THR A 208 -51.14 -0.10 4.29
CA THR A 208 -51.07 -0.79 2.99
C THR A 208 -49.64 -0.72 2.46
N ALA A 209 -49.07 -1.87 2.11
CA ALA A 209 -47.77 -1.91 1.45
C ALA A 209 -47.90 -1.24 0.08
N ILE A 210 -47.04 -0.26 -0.17
CA ILE A 210 -46.94 0.43 -1.46
C ILE A 210 -45.48 0.45 -1.88
N CYS A 211 -45.26 0.54 -3.19
CA CYS A 211 -43.94 0.76 -3.73
C CYS A 211 -43.35 2.08 -3.20
N PRO A 212 -42.06 2.11 -2.88
CA PRO A 212 -41.35 3.34 -2.59
C PRO A 212 -41.60 4.38 -3.69
N SER A 213 -41.94 5.60 -3.27
CA SER A 213 -42.24 6.70 -4.18
C SER A 213 -41.62 7.99 -3.69
N THR A 214 -41.04 8.73 -4.62
CA THR A 214 -40.49 10.06 -4.41
C THR A 214 -41.43 11.09 -5.05
N ASN A 215 -41.03 12.36 -5.03
CA ASN A 215 -41.70 13.40 -5.81
C ASN A 215 -41.63 13.19 -7.34
N LEU A 216 -40.72 12.33 -7.82
CA LEU A 216 -40.59 12.00 -9.24
C LEU A 216 -41.48 10.81 -9.64
N GLY A 217 -41.92 10.00 -8.67
CA GLY A 217 -42.82 8.89 -8.89
C GLY A 217 -42.36 7.61 -8.19
N VAL A 218 -42.96 6.48 -8.58
CA VAL A 218 -42.60 5.16 -8.06
C VAL A 218 -41.16 4.82 -8.45
N CYS A 219 -40.37 4.35 -7.48
CA CYS A 219 -38.96 4.02 -7.64
C CYS A 219 -38.12 5.14 -8.28
N ASP A 220 -38.45 6.39 -7.95
CA ASP A 220 -37.84 7.60 -8.48
C ASP A 220 -37.82 7.70 -10.02
N THR A 221 -38.64 6.90 -10.72
CA THR A 221 -38.57 6.67 -12.17
C THR A 221 -37.26 6.00 -12.65
N LYS A 222 -36.45 5.49 -11.71
CA LYS A 222 -35.15 4.86 -11.91
C LYS A 222 -35.14 3.36 -11.57
N GLY A 223 -36.33 2.78 -11.46
CA GLY A 223 -36.46 1.36 -11.20
C GLY A 223 -37.87 0.86 -11.49
N THR A 224 -38.03 -0.45 -11.36
CA THR A 224 -39.31 -1.15 -11.52
C THR A 224 -39.75 -1.68 -10.17
N CYS A 225 -41.03 -1.52 -9.82
CA CYS A 225 -41.55 -2.04 -8.55
C CYS A 225 -42.04 -3.50 -8.64
N SER A 226 -41.68 -4.32 -7.64
CA SER A 226 -42.23 -5.66 -7.40
C SER A 226 -43.59 -5.63 -6.66
N ALA A 227 -44.55 -4.84 -7.16
CA ALA A 227 -45.82 -4.54 -6.48
C ALA A 227 -46.69 -5.77 -6.15
N ALA A 228 -46.46 -6.92 -6.78
CA ALA A 228 -47.22 -8.15 -6.54
C ALA A 228 -46.61 -9.05 -5.45
N THR A 229 -45.40 -8.77 -4.99
CA THR A 229 -44.65 -9.64 -4.07
C THR A 229 -44.11 -8.86 -2.88
N SER A 230 -43.00 -8.15 -3.05
CA SER A 230 -42.24 -7.52 -1.96
C SER A 230 -42.41 -5.99 -1.89
N TYR A 231 -43.04 -5.36 -2.88
CA TYR A 231 -43.18 -3.89 -2.96
C TYR A 231 -41.83 -3.17 -2.89
N GLU A 232 -40.82 -3.71 -3.57
CA GLU A 232 -39.46 -3.19 -3.62
C GLU A 232 -39.14 -2.63 -4.99
N CYS A 233 -38.25 -1.65 -5.01
CA CYS A 233 -37.73 -1.11 -6.24
C CYS A 233 -36.50 -1.90 -6.69
N ILE A 234 -36.58 -2.44 -7.90
CA ILE A 234 -35.44 -3.02 -8.62
C ILE A 234 -34.84 -1.88 -9.45
N CYS A 235 -33.71 -1.36 -8.99
CA CYS A 235 -33.08 -0.18 -9.60
C CYS A 235 -32.42 -0.49 -10.94
N TYR A 236 -32.50 0.48 -11.84
CA TYR A 236 -31.70 0.48 -13.07
C TYR A 236 -30.21 0.65 -12.73
N THR A 237 -29.35 0.19 -13.63
CA THR A 237 -27.89 0.26 -13.47
C THR A 237 -27.42 1.68 -13.09
N GLY A 238 -26.56 1.77 -12.08
CA GLY A 238 -26.02 3.03 -11.56
C GLY A 238 -26.92 3.73 -10.54
N TYR A 239 -28.04 3.12 -10.15
CA TYR A 239 -28.91 3.58 -9.06
C TYR A 239 -29.06 2.47 -8.02
N THR A 240 -29.20 2.87 -6.76
CA THR A 240 -29.30 2.01 -5.59
C THR A 240 -30.23 2.65 -4.56
N SER A 241 -30.24 2.12 -3.33
CA SER A 241 -31.19 2.38 -2.25
C SER A 241 -32.59 1.83 -2.51
N HIS A 242 -33.41 1.84 -1.46
CA HIS A 242 -34.76 1.25 -1.47
C HIS A 242 -35.72 1.86 -2.50
N ASP A 243 -35.53 3.12 -2.92
CA ASP A 243 -36.40 3.84 -3.86
C ASP A 243 -35.69 4.23 -5.17
N CYS A 244 -34.45 3.78 -5.38
CA CYS A 244 -33.63 4.08 -6.56
C CYS A 244 -33.25 5.55 -6.76
N SER A 245 -33.39 6.39 -5.73
CA SER A 245 -33.03 7.81 -5.80
C SER A 245 -31.53 8.09 -5.64
N ILE A 246 -30.77 7.13 -5.13
CA ILE A 246 -29.32 7.26 -4.87
C ILE A 246 -28.53 6.71 -6.06
N ARG A 247 -27.51 7.43 -6.50
CA ARG A 247 -26.53 6.93 -7.47
C ARG A 247 -25.47 6.09 -6.80
N GLU A 248 -25.06 5.02 -7.49
CA GLU A 248 -23.92 4.21 -7.09
C GLU A 248 -22.62 4.97 -7.39
N CYS A 249 -21.73 5.05 -6.40
CA CYS A 249 -20.38 5.51 -6.62
C CYS A 249 -19.47 4.36 -7.09
N PRO A 250 -18.42 4.68 -7.85
CA PRO A 250 -17.46 3.68 -8.30
C PRO A 250 -16.75 3.03 -7.11
N LYS A 251 -16.45 1.74 -7.28
CA LYS A 251 -15.74 0.94 -6.29
C LYS A 251 -14.35 0.61 -6.79
N GLY A 252 -13.39 0.62 -5.88
CA GLY A 252 -12.02 0.18 -6.10
C GLY A 252 -11.57 -0.70 -4.93
N ALA A 253 -10.43 -1.38 -5.07
CA ALA A 253 -9.84 -2.12 -3.96
C ALA A 253 -9.68 -1.18 -2.74
N ALA A 254 -10.06 -1.61 -1.55
CA ALA A 254 -9.94 -0.78 -0.35
C ALA A 254 -8.47 -0.44 -0.09
N TRP A 255 -8.18 0.80 0.32
CA TRP A 255 -6.87 1.12 0.89
C TRP A 255 -6.69 0.41 2.24
N PHE A 256 -7.75 0.38 3.04
CA PHE A 256 -7.77 -0.28 4.33
C PHE A 256 -9.11 -0.99 4.53
N ASP A 257 -9.03 -2.25 4.94
CA ASP A 257 -10.15 -3.06 5.42
C ASP A 257 -9.63 -4.12 6.40
N GLY A 258 -10.57 -4.80 7.08
CA GLY A 258 -10.25 -5.94 7.93
C GLY A 258 -9.85 -7.14 7.09
N ALA A 259 -8.73 -7.78 7.44
CA ALA A 259 -8.31 -9.02 6.79
C ALA A 259 -9.37 -10.12 7.03
N THR A 260 -9.75 -10.83 5.97
CA THR A 260 -10.79 -11.88 6.02
C THR A 260 -10.21 -13.28 6.13
N ALA A 261 -8.93 -13.44 5.77
CA ALA A 261 -8.13 -14.64 5.89
C ALA A 261 -6.64 -14.24 5.93
N PRO A 262 -5.70 -15.17 6.18
CA PRO A 262 -4.28 -14.85 6.18
C PRO A 262 -3.87 -14.13 4.89
N ASP A 263 -3.28 -12.94 5.04
CA ASP A 263 -2.82 -12.08 3.92
C ASP A 263 -3.90 -11.77 2.87
N THR A 264 -5.18 -11.84 3.24
CA THR A 264 -6.33 -11.59 2.36
C THR A 264 -7.11 -10.36 2.82
N ALA A 265 -6.99 -9.27 2.06
CA ALA A 265 -7.62 -7.97 2.32
C ALA A 265 -7.89 -7.24 0.99
N HIS A 266 -8.19 -5.94 1.04
CA HIS A 266 -8.46 -5.04 -0.08
C HIS A 266 -9.71 -5.36 -0.90
N ALA A 267 -10.78 -5.75 -0.22
CA ALA A 267 -12.09 -5.96 -0.83
C ALA A 267 -12.54 -4.70 -1.61
N MET A 268 -13.31 -4.91 -2.68
CA MET A 268 -13.85 -3.80 -3.46
C MET A 268 -14.83 -2.99 -2.62
N THR A 269 -14.57 -1.70 -2.46
CA THR A 269 -15.39 -0.81 -1.63
C THR A 269 -15.63 0.51 -2.35
N GLU A 270 -16.74 1.16 -1.99
CA GLU A 270 -17.11 2.47 -2.51
C GLU A 270 -16.01 3.49 -2.23
N CYS A 271 -15.62 4.23 -3.26
CA CYS A 271 -14.55 5.22 -3.18
C CYS A 271 -13.25 4.68 -2.54
N SER A 272 -12.96 3.39 -2.72
CA SER A 272 -11.78 2.69 -2.16
C SER A 272 -11.58 2.90 -0.65
N GLY A 273 -12.63 3.30 0.08
CA GLY A 273 -12.53 3.63 1.50
C GLY A 273 -11.66 4.85 1.76
N ARG A 274 -11.58 5.79 0.80
CA ARG A 274 -10.74 6.99 0.88
C ARG A 274 -11.37 8.24 0.26
N GLY A 275 -12.69 8.25 0.22
CA GLY A 275 -13.47 9.41 -0.17
C GLY A 275 -14.93 9.23 0.26
N SER A 276 -15.68 10.32 0.19
CA SER A 276 -17.13 10.32 0.41
C SER A 276 -17.87 10.25 -0.92
N CYS A 277 -18.88 9.38 -1.00
CA CYS A 277 -19.75 9.32 -2.16
C CYS A 277 -20.76 10.47 -2.15
N ASN A 278 -20.80 11.28 -3.21
CA ASN A 278 -21.94 12.14 -3.46
C ASN A 278 -23.06 11.31 -4.09
N THR A 279 -24.04 10.93 -3.28
CA THR A 279 -25.16 10.06 -3.67
C THR A 279 -26.09 10.66 -4.73
N ALA A 280 -26.07 11.98 -4.96
CA ALA A 280 -26.86 12.62 -6.01
C ALA A 280 -26.18 12.51 -7.39
N THR A 281 -24.84 12.52 -7.42
CA THR A 281 -24.04 12.54 -8.67
C THR A 281 -23.35 11.21 -8.96
N GLY A 282 -23.18 10.32 -7.97
CA GLY A 282 -22.43 9.07 -8.11
C GLY A 282 -20.91 9.29 -8.21
N VAL A 283 -20.42 10.45 -7.74
CA VAL A 283 -19.01 10.84 -7.84
C VAL A 283 -18.38 10.83 -6.46
N CYS A 284 -17.22 10.18 -6.35
CA CYS A 284 -16.42 10.18 -5.12
C CYS A 284 -15.68 11.51 -4.93
N THR A 285 -15.77 12.06 -3.73
CA THR A 285 -14.92 13.17 -3.27
C THR A 285 -13.76 12.59 -2.48
N CYS A 286 -12.57 12.54 -3.09
CA CYS A 286 -11.41 11.88 -2.50
C CYS A 286 -10.74 12.72 -1.42
N LEU A 287 -10.31 12.07 -0.34
CA LEU A 287 -9.43 12.68 0.65
C LEU A 287 -8.05 12.90 0.00
N ALA A 288 -7.43 14.07 0.18
CA ALA A 288 -6.06 14.26 -0.30
C ALA A 288 -5.08 13.35 0.47
N PRO A 289 -4.08 12.73 -0.18
CA PRO A 289 -3.64 12.88 -1.57
C PRO A 289 -4.28 11.90 -2.58
N PHE A 290 -5.38 11.22 -2.21
CA PHE A 290 -6.02 10.22 -3.04
C PHE A 290 -6.82 10.86 -4.19
N THR A 291 -6.86 10.17 -5.34
CA THR A 291 -7.47 10.62 -6.60
C THR A 291 -8.00 9.41 -7.38
N GLY A 292 -8.52 9.64 -8.58
CA GLY A 292 -9.21 8.62 -9.36
C GLY A 292 -10.72 8.68 -9.17
N ALA A 293 -11.46 8.04 -10.07
CA ALA A 293 -12.91 8.02 -10.01
C ALA A 293 -13.40 7.39 -8.70
N ALA A 294 -12.69 6.36 -8.21
CA ALA A 294 -12.97 5.66 -6.97
C ALA A 294 -11.99 6.01 -5.84
N CYS A 295 -11.22 7.10 -5.92
CA CYS A 295 -10.18 7.42 -4.92
C CYS A 295 -9.13 6.31 -4.75
N ASP A 296 -8.86 5.60 -5.83
CA ASP A 296 -8.05 4.40 -5.92
C ASP A 296 -6.59 4.67 -6.31
N PHE A 297 -6.22 5.92 -6.60
CA PHE A 297 -4.84 6.32 -6.85
C PHE A 297 -4.33 7.27 -5.76
N ILE A 298 -3.04 7.18 -5.40
CA ILE A 298 -2.36 8.28 -4.73
C ILE A 298 -1.75 9.15 -5.82
N ARG A 299 -2.04 10.47 -5.82
CA ARG A 299 -1.42 11.38 -6.79
C ARG A 299 0.10 11.37 -6.63
N CYS A 300 0.81 11.55 -7.74
CA CYS A 300 2.22 11.88 -7.67
C CYS A 300 2.45 13.19 -6.89
N PRO A 301 3.58 13.28 -6.19
CA PRO A 301 4.00 14.52 -5.53
C PRO A 301 3.95 15.73 -6.47
N THR A 302 3.53 16.86 -5.93
CA THR A 302 3.54 18.15 -6.62
C THR A 302 4.57 19.05 -5.97
N GLY A 303 5.28 19.84 -6.77
CA GLY A 303 6.34 20.72 -6.27
C GLY A 303 5.84 21.65 -5.16
N THR A 304 6.65 21.78 -4.11
CA THR A 304 6.29 22.56 -2.90
C THR A 304 7.16 23.80 -2.65
N SER A 305 8.28 23.94 -3.37
CA SER A 305 9.28 24.99 -3.12
C SER A 305 9.52 25.88 -4.34
N LEU A 306 10.11 25.34 -5.42
CA LEU A 306 10.53 26.13 -6.60
C LEU A 306 9.46 26.22 -7.69
N VAL A 307 8.63 25.18 -7.84
CA VAL A 307 7.54 25.11 -8.83
C VAL A 307 6.29 24.59 -8.13
N TYR A 308 5.50 25.50 -7.56
CA TYR A 308 4.37 25.14 -6.72
C TYR A 308 3.23 24.49 -7.52
N GLY A 309 2.76 23.32 -7.05
CA GLY A 309 1.54 22.68 -7.55
C GLY A 309 1.68 21.91 -8.87
N VAL A 310 2.87 21.87 -9.47
CA VAL A 310 3.12 21.09 -10.69
C VAL A 310 3.57 19.68 -10.32
N THR A 311 2.95 18.66 -10.91
CA THR A 311 3.33 17.25 -10.72
C THR A 311 4.82 17.05 -11.01
N CYS A 312 5.54 16.41 -10.09
CA CYS A 312 6.97 16.17 -10.18
C CYS A 312 7.79 17.45 -10.43
N SER A 313 7.31 18.58 -9.92
CA SER A 313 7.89 19.92 -10.12
C SER A 313 8.10 20.32 -11.58
N GLY A 314 7.47 19.60 -12.52
CA GLY A 314 7.70 19.73 -13.97
C GLY A 314 9.08 19.23 -14.43
N ARG A 315 9.73 18.35 -13.65
CA ARG A 315 11.10 17.83 -13.86
C ARG A 315 11.17 16.31 -13.75
N GLY A 316 10.05 15.65 -14.05
CA GLY A 316 9.89 14.22 -13.89
C GLY A 316 8.55 13.76 -14.44
N THR A 317 8.43 12.45 -14.64
CA THR A 317 7.20 11.81 -15.07
C THR A 317 6.54 11.10 -13.91
N CYS A 318 5.22 11.25 -13.79
CA CYS A 318 4.45 10.49 -12.81
C CYS A 318 4.32 9.03 -13.28
N LYS A 319 4.81 8.08 -12.49
CA LYS A 319 4.86 6.65 -12.81
C LYS A 319 4.26 5.83 -11.68
N SER A 320 3.58 4.74 -12.02
CA SER A 320 3.17 3.73 -11.04
C SER A 320 4.35 2.83 -10.65
N ILE A 321 4.22 2.08 -9.55
CA ILE A 321 5.21 1.06 -9.16
C ILE A 321 5.43 0.05 -10.29
N GLN A 322 4.37 -0.36 -10.98
CA GLN A 322 4.46 -1.26 -12.13
C GLN A 322 5.34 -0.70 -13.24
N GLN A 323 5.15 0.58 -13.61
CA GLN A 323 5.92 1.22 -14.67
C GLN A 323 7.39 1.40 -14.25
N LEU A 324 7.63 1.88 -13.03
CA LEU A 324 8.98 2.00 -12.46
C LEU A 324 9.71 0.64 -12.45
N THR A 325 8.99 -0.45 -12.13
CA THR A 325 9.58 -1.79 -12.12
C THR A 325 9.98 -2.24 -13.52
N SER A 326 9.15 -1.96 -14.54
CA SER A 326 9.48 -2.32 -15.93
C SER A 326 10.64 -1.50 -16.51
N GLU A 327 10.90 -0.32 -15.97
CA GLU A 327 11.95 0.60 -16.38
C GLU A 327 13.22 0.48 -15.51
N ALA A 328 13.20 -0.38 -14.49
CA ALA A 328 14.30 -0.54 -13.55
C ALA A 328 15.55 -1.11 -14.24
N THR A 329 16.69 -0.44 -14.06
CA THR A 329 17.98 -0.86 -14.59
C THR A 329 18.95 -1.30 -13.49
N ASP A 330 19.93 -2.13 -13.85
CA ASP A 330 21.10 -2.36 -13.01
C ASP A 330 21.99 -1.11 -12.94
N LEU A 331 23.10 -1.22 -12.20
CA LEU A 331 24.09 -0.15 -12.05
C LEU A 331 24.83 0.17 -13.36
N GLN A 332 24.69 -0.67 -14.38
CA GLN A 332 25.27 -0.54 -15.71
C GLN A 332 24.27 0.04 -16.72
N GLY A 333 23.04 0.35 -16.30
CA GLY A 333 21.99 0.88 -17.16
C GLY A 333 21.27 -0.19 -17.98
N ASN A 334 21.54 -1.47 -17.76
CA ASN A 334 20.82 -2.54 -18.44
C ASN A 334 19.46 -2.77 -17.77
N PRO A 335 18.36 -2.96 -18.52
CA PRO A 335 17.07 -3.32 -17.94
C PRO A 335 17.16 -4.59 -17.10
N LEU A 336 16.64 -4.57 -15.88
CA LEU A 336 16.60 -5.73 -14.99
C LEU A 336 15.53 -6.76 -15.42
N GLY A 337 14.60 -6.38 -16.29
CA GLY A 337 13.51 -7.24 -16.74
C GLY A 337 12.54 -7.65 -15.63
N LEU A 338 12.44 -6.83 -14.57
CA LEU A 338 11.55 -7.10 -13.44
C LEU A 338 10.11 -6.77 -13.79
N THR A 339 9.18 -7.42 -13.09
CA THR A 339 7.76 -7.10 -13.19
C THR A 339 7.12 -7.02 -11.81
N TYR A 340 6.19 -6.10 -11.65
CA TYR A 340 5.37 -5.94 -10.45
C TYR A 340 3.92 -5.69 -10.86
N GLY A 341 2.98 -6.46 -10.32
CA GLY A 341 1.57 -6.39 -10.71
C GLY A 341 1.26 -6.85 -12.15
N ALA A 342 2.14 -7.66 -12.77
CA ALA A 342 1.92 -8.14 -14.14
C ALA A 342 0.66 -9.00 -14.28
N THR A 343 0.31 -9.75 -13.22
CA THR A 343 -0.92 -10.52 -13.14
C THR A 343 -2.01 -9.66 -12.50
N PRO A 344 -3.08 -9.29 -13.25
CA PRO A 344 -4.16 -8.49 -12.70
C PRO A 344 -4.81 -9.12 -11.47
N ASN A 345 -5.26 -8.29 -10.53
CA ASN A 345 -6.01 -8.69 -9.34
C ASN A 345 -5.25 -9.63 -8.37
N THR A 346 -3.92 -9.62 -8.39
CA THR A 346 -3.13 -10.36 -7.41
C THR A 346 -3.13 -9.60 -6.07
N PRO A 347 -3.58 -10.20 -4.94
CA PRO A 347 -3.66 -9.49 -3.67
C PRO A 347 -2.32 -8.92 -3.20
N ALA A 348 -1.21 -9.63 -3.43
CA ALA A 348 0.12 -9.18 -3.01
C ALA A 348 0.67 -7.96 -3.79
N THR A 349 0.04 -7.57 -4.89
CA THR A 349 0.46 -6.45 -5.76
C THR A 349 -0.72 -5.56 -6.15
N TRP A 350 -1.73 -5.47 -5.26
CA TRP A 350 -2.93 -4.65 -5.44
C TRP A 350 -2.63 -3.16 -5.67
N ASP A 351 -1.47 -2.73 -5.21
CA ASP A 351 -0.94 -1.37 -5.20
C ASP A 351 -0.15 -1.00 -6.46
N ALA A 352 0.16 -1.98 -7.32
CA ALA A 352 1.07 -1.83 -8.45
C ALA A 352 0.74 -0.66 -9.40
N THR A 353 -0.55 -0.39 -9.59
CA THR A 353 -1.05 0.74 -10.40
C THR A 353 -1.63 1.89 -9.55
N LYS A 354 -1.85 1.65 -8.25
CA LYS A 354 -2.52 2.59 -7.33
C LYS A 354 -1.54 3.55 -6.66
N ILE A 355 -0.33 3.10 -6.36
CA ILE A 355 0.73 3.93 -5.82
C ILE A 355 1.58 4.47 -6.96
N GLN A 356 1.72 5.79 -6.98
CA GLN A 356 2.45 6.52 -8.00
C GLN A 356 3.51 7.42 -7.36
N GLY A 357 4.63 7.58 -8.05
CA GLY A 357 5.75 8.41 -7.64
C GLY A 357 6.32 9.17 -8.83
N CYS A 358 7.19 10.12 -8.53
CA CYS A 358 7.89 10.87 -9.56
C CYS A 358 9.17 10.17 -9.97
N ASP A 359 9.24 9.79 -11.24
CA ASP A 359 10.46 9.41 -11.91
C ASP A 359 11.15 10.67 -12.42
N CYS A 360 12.23 11.07 -11.76
CA CYS A 360 12.87 12.35 -12.02
C CYS A 360 13.72 12.30 -13.27
N GLU A 361 13.64 13.35 -14.09
CA GLU A 361 14.51 13.48 -15.25
C GLU A 361 15.96 13.60 -14.77
N THR A 362 16.81 12.71 -15.28
CA THR A 362 18.26 12.87 -15.27
C THR A 362 18.58 13.91 -16.33
N ASN A 363 18.54 15.18 -15.95
CA ASN A 363 18.87 16.27 -16.85
C ASN A 363 20.32 16.67 -16.55
N ASP A 364 21.17 16.55 -17.58
CA ASP A 364 22.58 16.93 -17.58
C ASP A 364 22.75 18.44 -17.39
N TYR A 365 22.41 18.95 -16.21
CA TYR A 365 22.69 20.33 -15.87
C TYR A 365 24.18 20.49 -15.59
N PHE A 366 24.93 20.85 -16.63
CA PHE A 366 26.31 21.31 -16.53
C PHE A 366 26.38 22.63 -15.77
N GLY A 367 26.46 22.55 -14.44
CA GLY A 367 27.00 23.63 -13.62
C GLY A 367 28.46 23.96 -14.00
N PRO A 368 29.10 24.97 -13.38
CA PRO A 368 30.48 25.37 -13.70
C PRO A 368 31.56 24.32 -13.33
N TYR A 369 31.16 23.17 -12.80
CA TYR A 369 32.03 22.10 -12.28
C TYR A 369 31.89 20.80 -13.09
N GLU A 370 32.98 20.06 -13.23
CA GLU A 370 33.10 18.80 -13.96
C GLU A 370 32.34 17.63 -13.31
N ASN A 371 31.48 17.86 -12.33
CA ASN A 371 30.74 16.81 -11.61
C ASN A 371 29.31 17.22 -11.27
N ALA A 372 28.83 18.32 -11.85
CA ALA A 372 27.44 18.72 -11.79
C ALA A 372 26.65 17.84 -12.77
N PHE A 373 26.41 16.58 -12.42
CA PHE A 373 25.27 15.85 -12.94
C PHE A 373 24.08 16.33 -12.12
N GLY A 374 23.39 17.36 -12.61
CA GLY A 374 22.28 17.97 -11.89
C GLY A 374 21.00 17.15 -11.98
N ASP A 375 21.09 15.85 -11.67
CA ASP A 375 19.94 14.97 -11.57
C ASP A 375 18.98 15.54 -10.54
N PHE A 376 17.71 15.69 -10.93
CA PHE A 376 16.65 16.18 -10.06
C PHE A 376 16.12 15.09 -9.12
N THR A 377 17.00 14.21 -8.65
CA THR A 377 16.65 13.01 -7.89
C THR A 377 16.74 13.23 -6.36
N GLY A 378 17.10 14.43 -5.90
CA GLY A 378 17.31 14.75 -4.49
C GLY A 378 16.04 14.89 -3.64
N ALA A 379 14.85 14.84 -4.24
CA ALA A 379 13.57 14.95 -3.55
C ALA A 379 12.48 14.10 -4.23
N HIS A 380 11.49 13.66 -3.44
CA HIS A 380 10.35 12.85 -3.89
C HIS A 380 9.46 13.52 -4.97
N ASP A 381 9.55 14.85 -5.14
CA ASP A 381 8.81 15.64 -6.11
C ASP A 381 9.71 16.19 -7.24
N CYS A 382 10.94 15.69 -7.37
CA CYS A 382 11.95 16.15 -8.33
C CYS A 382 12.29 17.65 -8.25
N SER A 383 12.06 18.28 -7.09
CA SER A 383 12.38 19.70 -6.90
C SER A 383 13.85 19.96 -6.57
N ALA A 384 14.56 18.95 -6.05
CA ALA A 384 15.91 19.09 -5.53
C ALA A 384 16.96 18.47 -6.45
N ARG A 385 18.04 19.20 -6.67
CA ARG A 385 19.21 18.72 -7.41
C ARG A 385 20.12 17.88 -6.51
N MET A 386 20.77 16.88 -7.09
CA MET A 386 21.94 16.26 -6.49
C MET A 386 23.14 17.22 -6.54
N CYS A 387 24.04 17.07 -5.57
CA CYS A 387 25.33 17.74 -5.59
C CYS A 387 26.45 16.76 -5.92
N PRO A 388 27.59 17.28 -6.41
CA PRO A 388 28.81 16.50 -6.61
C PRO A 388 29.12 15.62 -5.40
N ARG A 389 29.56 14.39 -5.71
CA ARG A 389 30.07 13.46 -4.71
C ARG A 389 31.58 13.30 -4.85
N GLY A 390 32.23 13.04 -3.73
CA GLY A 390 33.65 12.79 -3.68
C GLY A 390 34.09 12.03 -2.44
N ALA A 391 35.40 11.81 -2.35
CA ALA A 391 36.05 11.11 -1.27
C ALA A 391 36.24 12.06 -0.11
N ASP A 392 36.22 11.56 1.11
CA ASP A 392 36.64 12.40 2.23
C ASP A 392 38.18 12.55 2.15
N PRO A 393 38.71 13.79 2.08
CA PRO A 393 40.15 14.00 1.93
C PRO A 393 41.02 13.42 3.06
N PHE A 394 40.41 13.07 4.21
CA PHE A 394 41.13 12.46 5.32
C PHE A 394 41.18 10.93 5.25
N GLU A 395 40.62 10.32 4.21
CA GLU A 395 40.74 8.88 4.01
C GLU A 395 42.18 8.49 3.66
N VAL A 396 42.73 7.55 4.43
CA VAL A 396 44.08 7.02 4.21
C VAL A 396 44.00 5.60 3.68
N GLY A 397 44.89 5.25 2.74
CA GLY A 397 45.03 3.88 2.23
C GLY A 397 43.89 3.39 1.34
N LYS A 398 43.01 4.30 0.88
CA LYS A 398 41.94 3.98 -0.06
C LYS A 398 42.45 3.94 -1.49
N VAL A 399 41.85 3.08 -2.30
CA VAL A 399 42.25 2.83 -3.68
C VAL A 399 41.10 3.09 -4.64
N ASN A 400 41.46 3.49 -5.86
CA ASN A 400 40.55 3.60 -6.99
C ASN A 400 40.07 2.21 -7.42
N GLU A 401 38.90 2.19 -8.05
CA GLU A 401 38.42 1.03 -8.79
C GLU A 401 39.37 0.72 -9.96
N LYS A 402 39.73 -0.57 -10.11
CA LYS A 402 40.48 -1.06 -11.26
C LYS A 402 39.81 -2.27 -11.86
N GLN A 403 39.61 -2.24 -13.17
CA GLN A 403 39.06 -3.33 -13.94
C GLN A 403 40.05 -3.75 -15.01
N THR A 404 39.99 -5.01 -15.44
CA THR A 404 40.83 -5.57 -16.49
C THR A 404 40.01 -6.00 -17.69
N LEU A 405 40.57 -5.76 -18.88
CA LEU A 405 40.07 -6.22 -20.16
C LEU A 405 41.18 -7.07 -20.79
N THR A 406 40.97 -8.37 -21.00
CA THR A 406 41.99 -9.24 -21.61
C THR A 406 41.68 -9.49 -23.08
N CYS A 407 42.23 -8.71 -24.00
CA CYS A 407 41.92 -8.84 -25.42
C CYS A 407 42.80 -9.86 -26.15
N THR A 408 42.20 -10.92 -26.67
CA THR A 408 42.85 -11.93 -27.53
C THR A 408 42.29 -11.82 -28.95
N ALA A 409 42.95 -11.00 -29.78
CA ALA A 409 42.54 -10.72 -31.16
C ALA A 409 43.75 -10.23 -32.01
N ASP A 410 43.72 -10.47 -33.31
CA ASP A 410 44.68 -9.98 -34.31
C ASP A 410 44.06 -9.08 -35.39
N GLY A 411 42.75 -8.81 -35.29
CA GLY A 411 42.00 -7.94 -36.18
C GLY A 411 40.67 -7.49 -35.57
N GLY A 412 40.00 -6.55 -36.24
CA GLY A 412 38.65 -6.11 -35.89
C GLY A 412 38.58 -4.90 -34.94
N GLU A 413 37.43 -4.72 -34.32
CA GLU A 413 37.11 -3.61 -33.42
C GLU A 413 36.13 -4.03 -32.33
N PHE A 414 35.99 -3.20 -31.30
CA PHE A 414 35.09 -3.44 -30.18
C PHE A 414 34.54 -2.11 -29.63
N THR A 415 33.50 -2.19 -28.80
CA THR A 415 33.00 -1.04 -28.02
C THR A 415 32.94 -1.38 -26.54
N LEU A 416 33.05 -0.35 -25.70
CA LEU A 416 32.89 -0.45 -24.25
C LEU A 416 31.62 0.29 -23.84
N THR A 417 30.84 -0.29 -22.93
CA THR A 417 29.64 0.34 -22.38
C THR A 417 29.78 0.46 -20.87
N PHE A 418 29.48 1.66 -20.36
CA PHE A 418 29.43 1.96 -18.94
C PHE A 418 28.19 2.81 -18.63
N ARG A 419 27.35 2.37 -17.68
CA ARG A 419 26.15 3.12 -17.24
C ARG A 419 25.23 3.58 -18.38
N GLY A 420 25.01 2.71 -19.35
CA GLY A 420 24.16 2.98 -20.52
C GLY A 420 24.82 3.80 -21.64
N GLU A 421 26.04 4.32 -21.44
CA GLU A 421 26.79 5.02 -22.49
C GLU A 421 27.78 4.08 -23.18
N THR A 422 27.76 4.03 -24.51
CA THR A 422 28.65 3.19 -25.33
C THR A 422 29.68 4.04 -26.05
N THR A 423 30.95 3.61 -26.01
CA THR A 423 32.03 4.33 -26.68
C THR A 423 31.87 4.27 -28.20
N PRO A 424 32.45 5.23 -28.93
CA PRO A 424 32.84 4.99 -30.32
C PRO A 424 33.68 3.70 -30.46
N VAL A 425 33.73 3.14 -31.66
CA VAL A 425 34.51 1.92 -31.94
C VAL A 425 35.99 2.11 -31.59
N ILE A 426 36.57 1.10 -30.94
CA ILE A 426 37.98 1.04 -30.60
C ILE A 426 38.61 -0.07 -31.45
N PRO A 427 39.58 0.24 -32.32
CA PRO A 427 40.22 -0.78 -33.15
C PRO A 427 41.12 -1.69 -32.30
N PHE A 428 41.26 -2.96 -32.69
CA PHE A 428 42.07 -3.94 -31.96
C PHE A 428 43.53 -3.51 -31.75
N ASN A 429 44.07 -2.68 -32.66
CA ASN A 429 45.44 -2.17 -32.60
C ASN A 429 45.53 -0.77 -31.94
N ALA A 430 44.50 -0.33 -31.22
CA ALA A 430 44.51 0.95 -30.52
C ALA A 430 45.61 0.98 -29.44
N GLY A 431 46.40 2.05 -29.43
CA GLY A 431 47.36 2.32 -28.35
C GLY A 431 46.66 2.85 -27.09
N THR A 432 47.38 2.90 -25.96
CA THR A 432 46.84 3.37 -24.66
C THR A 432 46.19 4.75 -24.72
N ALA A 433 46.76 5.69 -25.48
CA ALA A 433 46.21 7.04 -25.64
C ALA A 433 44.86 7.05 -26.39
N GLN A 434 44.70 6.17 -27.38
CA GLN A 434 43.46 6.05 -28.14
C GLN A 434 42.37 5.39 -27.28
N VAL A 435 42.67 4.27 -26.61
CA VAL A 435 41.74 3.63 -25.68
C VAL A 435 41.29 4.61 -24.59
N ARG A 436 42.24 5.36 -24.00
CA ARG A 436 41.95 6.37 -22.98
C ARG A 436 41.04 7.47 -23.52
N SER A 437 41.40 8.10 -24.64
CA SER A 437 40.60 9.21 -25.18
C SER A 437 39.21 8.76 -25.61
N THR A 438 39.07 7.58 -26.20
CA THR A 438 37.76 7.01 -26.57
C THR A 438 36.91 6.67 -25.35
N LEU A 439 37.48 6.03 -24.32
CA LEU A 439 36.74 5.72 -23.08
C LEU A 439 36.33 6.99 -22.32
N GLN A 440 37.16 8.02 -22.32
CA GLN A 440 36.87 9.31 -21.68
C GLN A 440 35.86 10.16 -22.46
N THR A 441 35.35 9.69 -23.61
CA THR A 441 34.18 10.31 -24.25
C THR A 441 32.89 10.01 -23.50
N LEU A 442 32.86 8.96 -22.68
CA LEU A 442 31.73 8.65 -21.80
C LEU A 442 31.70 9.65 -20.65
N GLU A 443 30.58 10.34 -20.48
CA GLU A 443 30.39 11.32 -19.41
C GLU A 443 30.41 10.65 -18.03
N SER A 444 29.94 9.41 -17.95
CA SER A 444 30.02 8.57 -16.76
C SER A 444 31.44 8.13 -16.38
N VAL A 445 32.45 8.30 -17.25
CA VAL A 445 33.86 7.94 -16.95
C VAL A 445 34.73 9.18 -16.72
N ARG A 446 34.66 10.20 -17.58
CA ARG A 446 35.48 11.44 -17.62
C ARG A 446 37.00 11.25 -17.63
N THR A 447 37.59 10.67 -16.58
CA THR A 447 39.03 10.38 -16.52
C THR A 447 39.32 8.96 -16.06
N ALA A 448 40.22 8.30 -16.79
CA ALA A 448 40.72 6.98 -16.48
C ALA A 448 42.19 6.83 -16.88
N THR A 449 42.93 6.02 -16.13
CA THR A 449 44.28 5.61 -16.49
C THR A 449 44.24 4.24 -17.16
N ILE A 450 44.90 4.13 -18.30
CA ILE A 450 44.98 2.90 -19.11
C ILE A 450 46.43 2.42 -19.13
N THR A 451 46.64 1.17 -18.73
CA THR A 451 47.95 0.50 -18.79
C THR A 451 47.80 -0.89 -19.39
N PHE A 452 48.74 -1.28 -20.25
CA PHE A 452 48.83 -2.64 -20.80
C PHE A 452 49.90 -3.42 -20.03
N ASP A 453 49.64 -4.70 -19.76
CA ASP A 453 50.63 -5.60 -19.16
C ASP A 453 51.82 -5.88 -20.08
N SER A 454 51.59 -5.81 -21.39
CA SER A 454 52.56 -6.13 -22.44
C SER A 454 52.20 -5.44 -23.76
N GLY A 455 53.18 -5.29 -24.67
CA GLY A 455 52.96 -4.72 -26.00
C GLY A 455 52.71 -3.20 -26.03
N SER A 456 52.26 -2.69 -27.19
CA SER A 456 51.97 -1.28 -27.43
C SER A 456 50.53 -1.00 -27.89
N VAL A 457 49.72 -2.06 -28.05
CA VAL A 457 48.35 -2.02 -28.55
C VAL A 457 47.43 -2.87 -27.66
N VAL A 458 46.12 -2.59 -27.69
CA VAL A 458 45.13 -3.15 -26.76
C VAL A 458 44.85 -4.63 -26.95
N CYS A 459 45.09 -5.20 -28.14
CA CYS A 459 44.90 -6.61 -28.45
C CYS A 459 46.16 -7.26 -29.03
N SER A 460 46.36 -8.54 -28.74
CA SER A 460 47.32 -9.38 -29.46
C SER A 460 46.80 -10.80 -29.62
N ALA A 461 47.39 -11.57 -30.52
CA ALA A 461 47.05 -12.98 -30.70
C ALA A 461 47.34 -13.84 -29.44
N SER A 462 48.26 -13.40 -28.57
CA SER A 462 48.57 -14.05 -27.29
C SER A 462 47.77 -13.51 -26.11
N GLY A 463 46.93 -12.49 -26.32
CA GLY A 463 46.26 -11.75 -25.26
C GLY A 463 47.07 -10.54 -24.79
N VAL A 464 46.39 -9.43 -24.53
CA VAL A 464 46.93 -8.27 -23.79
C VAL A 464 45.96 -7.94 -22.67
N THR A 465 46.44 -7.85 -21.43
CA THR A 465 45.61 -7.42 -20.31
C THR A 465 45.72 -5.91 -20.15
N THR A 466 44.63 -5.22 -20.45
CA THR A 466 44.47 -3.80 -20.23
C THR A 466 43.88 -3.57 -18.86
N THR A 467 44.56 -2.81 -18.01
CA THR A 467 44.00 -2.32 -16.75
C THR A 467 43.42 -0.92 -16.98
N VAL A 468 42.15 -0.76 -16.61
CA VAL A 468 41.41 0.49 -16.57
C VAL A 468 41.28 0.89 -15.11
N GLU A 469 41.98 1.95 -14.70
CA GLU A 469 41.82 2.57 -13.39
C GLU A 469 40.92 3.80 -13.50
N PHE A 470 39.78 3.78 -12.84
CA PHE A 470 38.86 4.91 -12.82
C PHE A 470 39.40 5.95 -11.84
N THR A 471 39.87 7.08 -12.39
CA THR A 471 40.49 8.13 -11.58
C THR A 471 39.51 9.22 -11.17
N PHE A 472 38.45 9.42 -11.97
CA PHE A 472 37.39 10.36 -11.65
C PHE A 472 36.29 9.74 -10.77
N MET A 473 35.81 8.56 -11.14
CA MET A 473 34.74 7.86 -10.41
C MET A 473 35.31 7.19 -9.16
N GLN A 474 34.55 7.26 -8.06
CA GLN A 474 34.99 6.80 -6.74
C GLN A 474 34.01 5.79 -6.16
N GLY A 475 34.51 4.96 -5.24
CA GLY A 475 33.80 3.81 -4.70
C GLY A 475 33.93 2.57 -5.58
N ASP A 476 33.21 1.53 -5.17
CA ASP A 476 33.05 0.26 -5.87
C ASP A 476 32.21 0.49 -7.13
N LEU A 477 32.78 0.23 -8.31
CA LEU A 477 32.09 0.44 -9.58
C LEU A 477 31.78 -0.89 -10.25
N SER A 478 30.64 -0.91 -10.91
CA SER A 478 30.23 -1.99 -11.77
C SER A 478 31.24 -2.27 -12.91
N PRO A 479 31.44 -3.55 -13.30
CA PRO A 479 32.27 -3.90 -14.45
C PRO A 479 31.82 -3.26 -15.76
N LEU A 480 32.77 -2.86 -16.60
CA LEU A 480 32.54 -2.48 -18.00
C LEU A 480 31.89 -3.64 -18.78
N SER A 481 30.97 -3.32 -19.69
CA SER A 481 30.47 -4.26 -20.68
C SER A 481 31.22 -4.08 -22.00
N VAL A 482 31.43 -5.16 -22.75
CA VAL A 482 32.18 -5.16 -24.02
C VAL A 482 31.33 -5.79 -25.11
N ASP A 483 31.19 -5.12 -26.25
CA ASP A 483 30.83 -5.77 -27.51
C ASP A 483 32.11 -6.07 -28.31
N ALA A 484 32.51 -7.34 -28.29
CA ALA A 484 33.67 -7.87 -28.97
C ALA A 484 33.31 -8.66 -30.25
N SER A 485 32.07 -8.59 -30.72
CA SER A 485 31.57 -9.43 -31.82
C SER A 485 32.31 -9.21 -33.15
N ALA A 486 32.91 -8.04 -33.34
CA ALA A 486 33.70 -7.69 -34.52
C ALA A 486 35.21 -7.98 -34.39
N LEU A 487 35.67 -8.50 -33.24
CA LEU A 487 37.07 -8.91 -33.08
C LEU A 487 37.34 -10.23 -33.80
N THR A 488 38.52 -10.35 -34.40
CA THR A 488 38.98 -11.57 -35.09
C THR A 488 40.31 -12.06 -34.55
N LEU A 489 40.51 -13.38 -34.59
CA LEU A 489 41.77 -14.07 -34.28
C LEU A 489 42.00 -15.18 -35.31
N ALA A 490 42.95 -14.97 -36.24
CA ALA A 490 43.28 -15.94 -37.30
C ALA A 490 42.05 -16.45 -38.08
N GLY A 491 41.07 -15.55 -38.32
CA GLY A 491 39.81 -15.87 -39.01
C GLY A 491 38.69 -16.47 -38.12
N ASN A 492 38.92 -16.62 -36.82
CA ASN A 492 37.90 -16.99 -35.82
C ASN A 492 37.47 -15.76 -35.00
N PRO A 493 36.39 -15.83 -34.21
CA PRO A 493 36.03 -14.74 -33.28
C PRO A 493 37.13 -14.52 -32.22
N GLY A 494 37.49 -13.26 -31.98
CA GLY A 494 38.34 -12.85 -30.87
C GLY A 494 37.59 -12.82 -29.53
N THR A 495 38.31 -12.64 -28.42
CA THR A 495 37.70 -12.57 -27.09
C THR A 495 38.22 -11.39 -26.27
N MET A 496 37.37 -10.87 -25.38
CA MET A 496 37.75 -9.82 -24.43
C MET A 496 36.93 -9.91 -23.14
N PRO A 497 37.24 -10.85 -22.23
CA PRO A 497 36.63 -10.87 -20.90
C PRO A 497 36.97 -9.63 -20.08
N VAL A 498 36.01 -9.20 -19.27
CA VAL A 498 36.15 -8.13 -18.28
C VAL A 498 36.17 -8.72 -16.87
N ALA A 499 37.04 -8.23 -16.00
CA ALA A 499 37.07 -8.60 -14.60
C ALA A 499 37.35 -7.39 -13.69
N GLU A 500 36.87 -7.46 -12.45
CA GLU A 500 37.27 -6.53 -11.39
C GLU A 500 38.65 -6.96 -10.85
N LEU A 501 39.64 -6.06 -10.92
CA LEU A 501 40.99 -6.30 -10.39
C LEU A 501 41.13 -5.73 -8.97
N VAL A 502 40.61 -4.53 -8.74
CA VAL A 502 40.60 -3.87 -7.44
C VAL A 502 39.26 -3.19 -7.23
N LYS A 503 38.53 -3.66 -6.22
CA LYS A 503 37.32 -3.00 -5.72
C LYS A 503 37.67 -1.62 -5.16
N GLY A 504 37.06 -0.57 -5.70
CA GLY A 504 37.25 0.80 -5.24
C GLY A 504 36.77 0.99 -3.80
N THR A 505 37.59 1.65 -2.98
CA THR A 505 37.31 1.80 -1.53
C THR A 505 37.25 3.25 -1.05
N LYS A 506 37.52 4.21 -1.94
CA LYS A 506 37.31 5.64 -1.67
C LYS A 506 35.83 5.90 -1.39
N ALA A 507 35.54 6.76 -0.44
CA ALA A 507 34.20 7.27 -0.23
C ALA A 507 33.68 7.95 -1.51
N ASN A 508 32.37 7.90 -1.69
CA ASN A 508 31.66 8.61 -2.76
C ASN A 508 30.45 9.31 -2.14
N ILE A 509 30.74 10.27 -1.27
CA ILE A 509 29.77 10.94 -0.40
C ILE A 509 29.50 12.35 -0.90
N GLU A 510 28.28 12.84 -0.66
CA GLU A 510 27.86 14.17 -1.08
C GLU A 510 28.76 15.25 -0.48
N CYS A 511 29.28 16.11 -1.36
CA CYS A 511 30.22 17.18 -1.02
C CYS A 511 31.41 16.70 -0.16
N SER A 512 31.84 15.45 -0.33
CA SER A 512 32.92 14.82 0.45
C SER A 512 32.75 14.88 1.97
N ALA A 513 31.52 15.11 2.47
CA ALA A 513 31.23 15.49 3.87
C ALA A 513 32.02 16.73 4.37
N ARG A 514 32.46 17.58 3.42
CA ARG A 514 33.20 18.83 3.64
C ARG A 514 32.48 20.04 3.06
N GLY A 515 31.21 19.90 2.74
CA GLY A 515 30.34 20.99 2.35
C GLY A 515 28.87 20.66 2.56
N VAL A 516 28.02 21.65 2.39
CA VAL A 516 26.57 21.50 2.36
C VAL A 516 26.10 21.60 0.92
N CYS A 517 25.25 20.66 0.50
CA CYS A 517 24.65 20.72 -0.82
C CYS A 517 23.54 21.78 -0.86
N ASP A 518 23.70 22.81 -1.69
CA ASP A 518 22.60 23.69 -2.06
C ASP A 518 21.69 22.95 -3.07
N ARG A 519 20.54 22.49 -2.58
CA ARG A 519 19.56 21.72 -3.38
C ARG A 519 18.92 22.50 -4.52
N SER A 520 18.98 23.83 -4.50
CA SER A 520 18.42 24.68 -5.55
C SER A 520 19.35 24.79 -6.77
N THR A 521 20.67 24.82 -6.52
CA THR A 521 21.70 24.97 -7.55
C THR A 521 22.42 23.66 -7.89
N GLY A 522 22.41 22.68 -6.98
CA GLY A 522 23.21 21.45 -7.09
C GLY A 522 24.70 21.68 -6.82
N ILE A 523 25.06 22.77 -6.15
CA ILE A 523 26.44 23.15 -5.86
C ILE A 523 26.77 22.83 -4.41
N CYS A 524 27.97 22.31 -4.16
CA CYS A 524 28.50 22.12 -2.81
C CYS A 524 29.09 23.42 -2.27
N ASP A 525 28.49 23.94 -1.20
CA ASP A 525 29.05 25.01 -0.39
C ASP A 525 30.10 24.42 0.56
N CYS A 526 31.36 24.44 0.12
CA CYS A 526 32.46 23.87 0.88
C CYS A 526 32.71 24.63 2.19
N PHE A 527 32.97 23.88 3.27
CA PHE A 527 33.43 24.44 4.54
C PHE A 527 34.79 25.14 4.37
N PRO A 528 35.15 26.06 5.28
CA PRO A 528 36.47 26.67 5.28
C PRO A 528 37.58 25.63 5.19
N TYR A 529 38.61 25.91 4.38
CA TYR A 529 39.75 25.05 4.05
C TYR A 529 39.46 23.91 3.08
N PHE A 530 38.25 23.81 2.55
CA PHE A 530 37.91 22.81 1.53
C PHE A 530 37.57 23.49 0.21
N LEU A 531 38.10 22.94 -0.88
CA LEU A 531 37.81 23.36 -2.25
C LEU A 531 37.50 22.15 -3.12
N SER A 532 37.05 22.42 -4.33
CA SER A 532 36.87 21.43 -5.39
C SER A 532 38.18 20.69 -5.71
N SER A 533 38.12 19.36 -5.81
CA SER A 533 39.28 18.52 -6.14
C SER A 533 39.34 18.10 -7.60
N ASP A 534 40.41 17.40 -7.98
CA ASP A 534 40.55 16.63 -9.22
C ASP A 534 40.23 15.13 -9.05
N GLY A 535 39.80 14.70 -7.85
CA GLY A 535 39.58 13.28 -7.50
C GLY A 535 40.85 12.48 -7.14
N ALA A 536 42.03 13.06 -7.34
CA ALA A 536 43.35 12.48 -7.08
C ALA A 536 44.10 13.19 -5.93
N GLY A 537 43.41 14.03 -5.15
CA GLY A 537 43.97 14.77 -4.02
C GLY A 537 44.57 16.12 -4.40
N GLY A 538 44.52 16.51 -5.68
CA GLY A 538 44.88 17.83 -6.16
C GLY A 538 43.68 18.78 -6.21
N LEU A 539 43.98 20.07 -6.44
CA LEU A 539 42.97 21.08 -6.72
C LEU A 539 42.39 20.84 -8.11
N GLY A 540 41.07 20.84 -8.26
CA GLY A 540 40.43 20.61 -9.54
C GLY A 540 39.05 21.23 -9.63
N ARG A 541 38.26 20.80 -10.62
CA ARG A 541 36.94 21.37 -10.95
C ARG A 541 35.77 20.44 -10.64
N ARG A 542 35.98 19.39 -9.83
CA ARG A 542 34.96 18.40 -9.49
C ARG A 542 33.82 18.95 -8.59
N GLY A 543 33.97 20.11 -7.98
CA GLY A 543 32.94 20.75 -7.15
C GLY A 543 32.58 19.95 -5.89
N ASP A 544 33.45 19.04 -5.44
CA ASP A 544 33.13 18.01 -4.43
C ASP A 544 33.63 18.35 -3.02
N CYS A 545 34.32 19.47 -2.82
CA CYS A 545 34.93 19.86 -1.54
C CYS A 545 36.00 18.88 -1.01
N SER A 546 36.58 18.06 -1.88
CA SER A 546 37.56 17.04 -1.48
C SER A 546 39.00 17.54 -1.43
N TYR A 547 39.31 18.79 -1.78
CA TYR A 547 40.69 19.31 -1.71
C TYR A 547 40.92 20.08 -0.41
N ILE A 548 41.94 19.68 0.36
CA ILE A 548 42.38 20.42 1.55
C ILE A 548 43.23 21.60 1.09
N SER A 549 42.68 22.80 1.23
CA SER A 549 43.39 24.05 0.98
C SER A 549 44.31 24.38 2.16
N PRO A 550 45.58 24.77 1.92
CA PRO A 550 46.49 25.24 2.97
C PRO A 550 46.08 26.62 3.52
N TYR A 551 45.15 27.30 2.87
CA TYR A 551 44.62 28.60 3.27
C TYR A 551 43.09 28.52 3.47
N PRO A 552 42.51 29.31 4.38
CA PRO A 552 41.06 29.39 4.50
C PRO A 552 40.46 29.81 3.16
N SER A 553 39.48 29.05 2.68
CA SER A 553 38.70 29.40 1.49
C SER A 553 37.92 30.67 1.78
N VAL A 554 38.30 31.76 1.10
CA VAL A 554 37.58 33.04 1.18
C VAL A 554 36.42 32.96 0.20
N THR A 555 35.18 33.00 0.70
CA THR A 555 34.03 33.34 -0.14
C THR A 555 34.23 34.79 -0.59
N LEU A 556 34.50 35.00 -1.88
CA LEU A 556 34.36 36.32 -2.47
C LEU A 556 32.86 36.63 -2.47
N SER A 557 32.42 37.40 -1.46
CA SER A 557 31.06 37.91 -1.33
C SER A 557 30.65 38.76 -2.52
#